data_AF-A0A7C4V4Q3-F1
#
_entry.id   AF-A0A7C4V4Q3-F1
#
_cell.length_a   1.000
_cell.length_b   1.000
_cell.length_c   1.000
_cell.angle_alpha   90.00
_cell.angle_beta   90.00
_cell.angle_gamma   90.00
#
_symmetry.space_group_name_H-M   'P 1'
#
loop_
_entity.id
_entity.type
_entity.pdbx_description
1 polymer ?
#
loop_
_entity_poly.entity_id
_entity_poly.type
_entity_poly.pdbx_seq_one_letter_code
_entity_poly.pdbx_strand_id
1 'polypeptide(L)'
;MLKKAIIGVGVLLVLAFVAWQTELGSYVFTAFKEGRAYCKQQVPIEFEIKRAKDMLGNLEKVDDKLISALATEMVNKKKLEREVAEGEVAVAAARDTLRARNEAFKTIPVGAKNLQRETLAIDLERQFKRLKTMEATLKTKKELLAQHDERVNAVKEQREGLKAQKVDLQARVEGLETQVALLKAAEARSRHRIDDTQLGELTRVKELVDSLEERIEKSMTELQLREDIKASAPTASPSWSISSGSLAQEIDSYLGASAGHVAVEK
;
A
#
# COMPACT_ATOMS: atom_id res chain seq x y z
N MET A 1 14.15 53.44 -7.53
CA MET A 1 13.62 52.29 -6.77
C MET A 1 14.65 51.18 -6.58
N LEU A 2 15.40 50.78 -7.62
CA LEU A 2 16.38 49.68 -7.55
C LEU A 2 17.51 49.89 -6.52
N LYS A 3 18.05 51.12 -6.41
CA LYS A 3 19.08 51.45 -5.41
C LYS A 3 18.59 51.29 -3.96
N LYS A 4 17.30 51.54 -3.69
CA LYS A 4 16.69 51.37 -2.36
C LYS A 4 16.39 49.90 -2.06
N ALA A 5 16.05 49.11 -3.08
CA ALA A 5 15.86 47.67 -2.95
C ALA A 5 17.19 46.94 -2.66
N ILE A 6 18.28 47.34 -3.32
CA ILE A 6 19.62 46.76 -3.07
C ILE A 6 20.10 47.06 -1.65
N ILE A 7 19.85 48.27 -1.14
CA ILE A 7 20.18 48.64 0.25
C ILE A 7 19.31 47.86 1.24
N GLY A 8 18.00 47.69 0.97
CA GLY A 8 17.11 46.90 1.82
C GLY A 8 17.48 45.41 1.89
N VAL A 9 17.84 44.82 0.75
CA VAL A 9 18.32 43.42 0.68
C VAL A 9 19.68 43.28 1.35
N GLY A 10 20.58 44.25 1.18
CA GLY A 10 21.88 44.27 1.84
C GLY A 10 21.77 44.32 3.37
N VAL A 11 20.89 45.17 3.91
CA VAL A 11 20.63 45.25 5.35
C VAL A 11 20.04 43.95 5.89
N LEU A 12 19.08 43.34 5.18
CA LEU A 12 18.52 42.04 5.57
C LEU A 12 19.56 40.91 5.58
N LEU A 13 20.46 40.89 4.59
CA LEU A 13 21.53 39.88 4.52
C LEU A 13 22.58 40.08 5.61
N VAL A 14 22.94 41.32 5.95
CA VAL A 14 23.87 41.60 7.06
C VAL A 14 23.24 41.20 8.39
N LEU A 15 21.96 41.51 8.61
CA LEU A 15 21.24 41.07 9.82
C LEU A 15 21.12 39.54 9.90
N ALA A 16 20.84 38.87 8.78
CA ALA A 16 20.80 37.40 8.72
C ALA A 16 22.19 36.77 8.98
N PHE A 17 23.27 37.37 8.48
CA PHE A 17 24.63 36.88 8.69
C PHE A 17 25.10 37.07 10.15
N VAL A 18 24.76 38.19 10.77
CA VAL A 18 25.04 38.46 12.19
C VAL A 18 24.19 37.55 13.11
N ALA A 19 22.95 37.25 12.73
CA ALA A 19 22.10 36.30 13.45
C ALA A 19 22.59 34.84 13.34
N TRP A 20 23.31 34.49 12.26
CA TRP A 20 23.89 33.16 12.06
C TRP A 20 25.19 32.95 12.87
N GLN A 21 25.93 34.03 13.15
CA GLN A 21 27.16 34.00 13.95
C GLN A 21 26.94 34.03 15.47
N THR A 22 25.72 34.35 15.92
CA THR A 22 25.39 34.44 17.35
C THR A 22 24.51 33.25 17.76
N GLU A 23 24.64 32.81 19.02
CA GLU A 23 23.79 31.74 19.60
C GLU A 23 22.28 32.08 19.61
N LEU A 24 21.92 33.30 19.18
CA LEU A 24 20.55 33.78 18.95
C LEU A 24 19.83 33.09 17.78
N GLY A 25 20.56 32.46 16.86
CA GLY A 25 19.95 31.64 15.81
C GLY A 25 19.09 30.49 16.36
N SER A 26 19.48 29.94 17.51
CA SER A 26 18.71 28.89 18.20
C SER A 26 17.39 29.42 18.77
N TYR A 27 17.34 30.65 19.28
CA TYR A 27 16.12 31.26 19.81
C TYR A 27 15.15 31.69 18.71
N VAL A 28 15.66 32.25 17.61
CA VAL A 28 14.81 32.60 16.45
C VAL A 28 14.27 31.34 15.78
N PHE A 29 15.09 30.29 15.67
CA PHE A 29 14.64 29.00 15.14
C PHE A 29 13.62 28.34 16.07
N THR A 30 13.80 28.44 17.40
CA THR A 30 12.87 27.91 18.40
C THR A 30 11.56 28.70 18.41
N ALA A 31 11.59 30.04 18.39
CA ALA A 31 10.41 30.88 18.27
C ALA A 31 9.67 30.67 16.94
N PHE A 32 10.39 30.41 15.84
CA PHE A 32 9.77 30.04 14.56
C PHE A 32 9.15 28.63 14.61
N LYS A 33 9.80 27.68 15.29
CA LYS A 33 9.31 26.32 15.48
C LYS A 33 8.09 26.28 16.41
N GLU A 34 8.11 27.05 17.50
CA GLU A 34 7.01 27.25 18.45
C GLU A 34 5.86 28.03 17.80
N GLY A 35 6.14 29.11 17.08
CA GLY A 35 5.12 29.84 16.31
C GLY A 35 4.48 28.96 15.23
N ARG A 36 5.26 28.14 14.53
CA ARG A 36 4.73 27.15 13.57
C ARG A 36 3.94 26.04 14.25
N ALA A 37 4.34 25.60 15.44
CA ALA A 37 3.62 24.60 16.22
C ALA A 37 2.29 25.16 16.78
N TYR A 38 2.29 26.40 17.25
CA TYR A 38 1.10 27.10 17.76
C TYR A 38 0.09 27.37 16.63
N CYS A 39 0.56 27.78 15.45
CA CYS A 39 -0.30 27.93 14.27
C CYS A 39 -0.88 26.60 13.79
N LYS A 40 -0.15 25.48 13.90
CA LYS A 40 -0.70 24.14 13.58
C LYS A 40 -1.83 23.75 14.54
N GLN A 41 -1.74 24.16 15.80
CA GLN A 41 -2.74 23.86 16.82
C GLN A 41 -4.04 24.69 16.66
N GLN A 42 -3.97 25.81 15.94
CA GLN A 42 -5.12 26.66 15.61
C GLN A 42 -5.72 26.41 14.21
N VAL A 43 -5.30 25.36 13.50
CA VAL A 43 -5.90 25.04 12.19
C VAL A 43 -7.29 24.44 12.42
N PRO A 44 -8.36 25.01 11.85
CA PRO A 44 -9.69 24.43 11.98
C PRO A 44 -9.73 23.06 11.31
N ILE A 45 -10.41 22.10 11.95
CA ILE A 45 -10.50 20.71 11.50
C ILE A 45 -11.01 20.60 10.05
N GLU A 46 -11.88 21.52 9.62
CA GLU A 46 -12.36 21.57 8.23
C GLU A 46 -11.23 21.79 7.20
N PHE A 47 -10.20 22.55 7.55
CA PHE A 47 -9.07 22.78 6.66
C PHE A 47 -8.23 21.50 6.51
N GLU A 48 -8.08 20.72 7.59
CA GLU A 48 -7.37 19.45 7.53
C GLU A 48 -8.13 18.40 6.71
N ILE A 49 -9.45 18.36 6.84
CA ILE A 49 -10.33 17.53 6.00
C ILE A 49 -10.22 17.93 4.53
N LYS A 50 -10.27 19.23 4.22
CA LYS A 50 -10.12 19.72 2.84
C LYS A 50 -8.74 19.38 2.28
N ARG A 51 -7.69 19.53 3.07
CA ARG A 51 -6.33 19.11 2.70
C ARG A 51 -6.25 17.60 2.46
N ALA A 52 -6.92 16.79 3.28
CA ALA A 52 -7.00 15.34 3.08
C ALA A 52 -7.70 14.99 1.76
N LYS A 53 -8.79 15.69 1.40
CA LYS A 53 -9.43 15.59 0.07
C LYS A 53 -8.49 15.95 -1.07
N ASP A 54 -7.75 17.05 -0.95
CA ASP A 54 -6.79 17.47 -1.97
C ASP A 54 -5.65 16.44 -2.14
N MET A 55 -5.19 15.84 -1.04
CA MET A 55 -4.25 14.72 -1.09
C MET A 55 -4.87 13.50 -1.77
N LEU A 56 -6.12 13.17 -1.47
CA LEU A 56 -6.86 12.07 -2.09
C LEU A 56 -7.08 12.28 -3.60
N GLY A 57 -7.31 13.53 -4.03
CA GLY A 57 -7.35 13.90 -5.45
C GLY A 57 -5.99 13.72 -6.14
N ASN A 58 -4.89 13.99 -5.44
CA ASN A 58 -3.54 13.74 -5.98
C ASN A 58 -3.20 12.25 -6.12
N LEU A 59 -3.90 11.33 -5.44
CA LEU A 59 -3.73 9.89 -5.68
C LEU A 59 -4.16 9.49 -7.10
N GLU A 60 -5.03 10.26 -7.77
CA GLU A 60 -5.39 10.00 -9.17
C GLU A 60 -4.19 10.12 -10.11
N LYS A 61 -3.33 11.11 -9.86
CA LYS A 61 -2.07 11.27 -10.60
C LYS A 61 -1.11 10.09 -10.38
N VAL A 62 -1.20 9.42 -9.23
CA VAL A 62 -0.43 8.21 -8.96
C VAL A 62 -1.03 7.03 -9.75
N ASP A 63 -2.36 6.89 -9.80
CA ASP A 63 -3.02 5.90 -10.67
C ASP A 63 -2.64 6.11 -12.15
N ASP A 64 -2.64 7.35 -12.64
CA ASP A 64 -2.26 7.67 -14.03
C ASP A 64 -0.82 7.25 -14.34
N LYS A 65 0.11 7.46 -13.40
CA LYS A 65 1.50 6.99 -13.54
C LYS A 65 1.58 5.47 -13.59
N LEU A 66 0.81 4.77 -12.73
CA LEU A 66 0.74 3.31 -12.74
C LEU A 66 0.12 2.77 -14.03
N ILE A 67 -0.91 3.43 -14.58
CA ILE A 67 -1.50 3.09 -15.88
C ILE A 67 -0.47 3.25 -16.99
N SER A 68 0.24 4.38 -17.03
CA SER A 68 1.26 4.64 -18.05
C SER A 68 2.41 3.62 -17.98
N ALA A 69 2.87 3.30 -16.77
CA ALA A 69 3.88 2.26 -16.55
C ALA A 69 3.37 0.88 -17.00
N LEU A 70 2.15 0.50 -16.60
CA LEU A 70 1.51 -0.76 -16.99
C LEU A 70 1.35 -0.87 -18.52
N ALA A 71 0.89 0.20 -19.17
CA ALA A 71 0.71 0.23 -20.62
C ALA A 71 2.05 0.04 -21.35
N THR A 72 3.11 0.71 -20.87
CA THR A 72 4.46 0.58 -21.42
C THR A 72 4.97 -0.86 -21.29
N GLU A 73 4.82 -1.48 -20.11
CA GLU A 73 5.21 -2.87 -19.87
C GLU A 73 4.39 -3.86 -20.72
N MET A 74 3.09 -3.65 -20.88
CA MET A 74 2.25 -4.49 -21.74
C MET A 74 2.64 -4.42 -23.22
N VAL A 75 3.00 -3.23 -23.72
CA VAL A 75 3.48 -3.06 -25.10
C VAL A 75 4.83 -3.74 -25.28
N ASN A 76 5.75 -3.56 -24.33
CA ASN A 76 7.07 -4.20 -24.35
C ASN A 76 6.94 -5.73 -24.32
N LYS A 77 6.07 -6.26 -23.44
CA LYS A 77 5.74 -7.68 -23.38
C LYS A 77 5.22 -8.19 -24.72
N LYS A 78 4.23 -7.51 -25.31
CA LYS A 78 3.64 -7.92 -26.60
C LYS A 78 4.67 -7.91 -27.74
N LYS A 79 5.61 -6.96 -27.73
CA LYS A 79 6.73 -6.95 -28.68
C LYS A 79 7.64 -8.16 -28.47
N LEU A 80 8.00 -8.45 -27.21
CA LEU A 80 8.85 -9.59 -26.86
C LEU A 80 8.19 -10.94 -27.17
N GLU A 81 6.88 -11.08 -26.95
CA GLU A 81 6.07 -12.25 -27.34
C GLU A 81 6.19 -12.53 -28.85
N ARG A 82 6.09 -11.50 -29.69
CA ARG A 82 6.27 -11.63 -31.14
C ARG A 82 7.70 -12.08 -31.49
N GLU A 83 8.71 -11.46 -30.87
CA GLU A 83 10.11 -11.84 -31.10
C GLU A 83 10.42 -13.27 -30.65
N VAL A 84 9.78 -13.75 -29.57
CA VAL A 84 9.89 -15.14 -29.11
C VAL A 84 9.23 -16.08 -30.11
N ALA A 85 8.02 -15.77 -30.58
CA ALA A 85 7.31 -16.59 -31.57
C ALA A 85 8.09 -16.69 -32.89
N GLU A 86 8.61 -15.57 -33.40
CA GLU A 86 9.48 -15.55 -34.58
C GLU A 86 10.78 -16.33 -34.34
N GLY A 87 11.38 -16.19 -33.15
CA GLY A 87 12.56 -16.92 -32.74
C GLY A 87 12.35 -18.44 -32.66
N GLU A 88 11.20 -18.88 -32.17
CA GLU A 88 10.81 -20.30 -32.13
C GLU A 88 10.72 -20.91 -33.52
N VAL A 89 10.06 -20.22 -34.46
CA VAL A 89 9.95 -20.65 -35.86
C VAL A 89 11.35 -20.71 -36.50
N ALA A 90 12.18 -19.69 -36.28
CA ALA A 90 13.54 -19.64 -36.82
C ALA A 90 14.44 -20.76 -36.26
N VAL A 91 14.35 -21.07 -34.97
CA VAL A 91 15.07 -22.17 -34.33
C VAL A 91 14.58 -23.52 -34.84
N ALA A 92 13.27 -23.71 -35.01
CA ALA A 92 12.70 -24.93 -35.57
C ALA A 92 13.22 -25.18 -36.99
N ALA A 93 13.15 -24.18 -37.86
CA ALA A 93 13.67 -24.27 -39.22
C ALA A 93 15.19 -24.54 -39.25
N ALA A 94 15.97 -23.87 -38.39
CA ALA A 94 17.41 -24.12 -38.26
C ALA A 94 17.71 -25.56 -37.77
N ARG A 95 16.88 -26.10 -36.88
CA ARG A 95 17.01 -27.47 -36.39
C ARG A 95 16.71 -28.50 -37.48
N ASP A 96 15.67 -28.28 -38.28
CA ASP A 96 15.29 -29.20 -39.36
C ASP A 96 16.29 -29.19 -40.51
N THR A 97 16.81 -28.00 -40.87
CA THR A 97 17.90 -27.89 -41.86
C THR A 97 19.19 -28.59 -41.40
N LEU A 98 19.55 -28.44 -40.12
CA LEU A 98 20.71 -29.14 -39.56
C LEU A 98 20.51 -30.66 -39.53
N ARG A 99 19.30 -31.14 -39.18
CA ARG A 99 18.96 -32.57 -39.24
C ARG A 99 19.11 -33.12 -40.66
N ALA A 100 18.52 -32.45 -41.66
CA ALA A 100 18.62 -32.87 -43.05
C ALA A 100 20.08 -32.95 -43.53
N ARG A 101 20.91 -31.95 -43.19
CA ARG A 101 22.34 -31.95 -43.53
C ARG A 101 23.14 -33.02 -42.80
N ASN A 102 22.80 -33.31 -41.54
CA ASN A 102 23.44 -34.37 -40.77
C ASN A 102 23.13 -35.76 -41.35
N GLU A 103 21.89 -36.00 -41.79
CA GLU A 103 21.55 -37.25 -42.49
C GLU A 103 22.31 -37.36 -43.82
N ALA A 104 22.39 -36.28 -44.61
CA ALA A 104 23.19 -36.26 -45.83
C ALA A 104 24.68 -36.58 -45.56
N PHE A 105 25.26 -36.03 -44.49
CA PHE A 105 26.64 -36.30 -44.09
C PHE A 105 26.89 -37.79 -43.75
N LYS A 106 25.93 -38.47 -43.10
CA LYS A 106 26.03 -39.90 -42.76
C LYS A 106 26.03 -40.81 -43.98
N THR A 107 25.36 -40.41 -45.07
CA THR A 107 25.26 -41.22 -46.30
C THR A 107 26.52 -41.21 -47.18
N ILE A 108 27.52 -40.38 -46.87
CA ILE A 108 28.76 -40.27 -47.65
C ILE A 108 29.74 -41.40 -47.24
N PRO A 109 30.17 -42.27 -48.18
CA PRO A 109 31.06 -43.38 -47.87
C PRO A 109 32.44 -42.90 -47.42
N VAL A 110 32.97 -43.54 -46.39
CA VAL A 110 34.29 -43.27 -45.81
C VAL A 110 35.37 -43.76 -46.78
N GLY A 111 35.84 -42.89 -47.69
CA GLY A 111 36.95 -43.22 -48.59
C GLY A 111 36.95 -42.51 -49.95
N ALA A 112 35.83 -41.94 -50.39
CA ALA A 112 35.74 -41.20 -51.65
C ALA A 112 35.53 -39.70 -51.37
N LYS A 113 36.59 -38.89 -51.57
CA LYS A 113 36.64 -37.42 -51.40
C LYS A 113 36.74 -36.91 -49.95
N ASN A 114 37.91 -37.13 -49.34
CA ASN A 114 38.25 -36.59 -48.00
C ASN A 114 38.00 -35.08 -47.86
N LEU A 115 38.32 -34.28 -48.89
CA LEU A 115 38.09 -32.82 -48.91
C LEU A 115 36.60 -32.41 -48.84
N GLN A 116 35.70 -33.14 -49.50
CA GLN A 116 34.26 -32.81 -49.46
C GLN A 116 33.65 -33.13 -48.10
N ARG A 117 34.07 -34.24 -47.48
CA ARG A 117 33.60 -34.63 -46.15
C ARG A 117 34.08 -33.64 -45.07
N GLU A 118 35.34 -33.22 -45.15
CA GLU A 118 35.91 -32.24 -44.22
C GLU A 118 35.21 -30.88 -44.32
N THR A 119 34.97 -30.40 -45.55
CA THR A 119 34.23 -29.15 -45.79
C THR A 119 32.81 -29.20 -45.20
N LEU A 120 32.10 -30.33 -45.38
CA LEU A 120 30.76 -30.52 -44.81
C LEU A 120 30.78 -30.61 -43.29
N ALA A 121 31.81 -31.23 -42.68
CA ALA A 121 31.95 -31.29 -41.24
C ALA A 121 32.13 -29.90 -40.62
N ILE A 122 32.94 -29.04 -41.24
CA ILE A 122 33.15 -27.65 -40.81
C ILE A 122 31.85 -26.85 -40.91
N ASP A 123 31.10 -26.99 -42.01
CA ASP A 123 29.81 -26.31 -42.17
C ASP A 123 28.77 -26.80 -41.15
N LEU A 124 28.73 -28.11 -40.87
CA LEU A 124 27.85 -28.70 -39.86
C LEU A 124 28.18 -28.17 -38.45
N GLU A 125 29.46 -28.09 -38.11
CA GLU A 125 29.92 -27.53 -36.83
C GLU A 125 29.52 -26.06 -36.70
N ARG A 126 29.71 -25.26 -37.76
CA ARG A 126 29.32 -23.84 -37.79
C ARG A 126 27.82 -23.67 -37.58
N GLN A 127 27.00 -24.48 -38.24
CA GLN A 127 25.55 -24.42 -38.13
C GLN A 127 25.06 -24.91 -36.78
N PHE A 128 25.68 -25.94 -36.22
CA PHE A 128 25.39 -26.42 -34.88
C PHE A 128 25.72 -25.37 -33.82
N LYS A 129 26.88 -24.70 -33.93
CA LYS A 129 27.23 -23.56 -33.06
C LYS A 129 26.19 -22.43 -33.18
N ARG A 130 25.79 -22.08 -34.41
CA ARG A 130 24.74 -21.07 -34.65
C ARG A 130 23.41 -21.47 -34.00
N LEU A 131 22.98 -22.72 -34.17
CA LEU A 131 21.74 -23.23 -33.56
C LEU A 131 21.79 -23.11 -32.04
N LYS A 132 22.89 -23.53 -31.40
CA LYS A 132 23.08 -23.38 -29.95
C LYS A 132 22.96 -21.93 -29.49
N THR A 133 23.59 -20.99 -30.20
CA THR A 133 23.49 -19.57 -29.87
C THR A 133 22.06 -19.05 -30.02
N MET A 134 21.34 -19.47 -31.06
CA MET A 134 19.93 -19.11 -31.26
C MET A 134 19.03 -19.67 -30.15
N GLU A 135 19.22 -20.94 -29.76
CA GLU A 135 18.49 -21.59 -28.67
C GLU A 135 18.76 -20.91 -27.32
N ALA A 136 20.02 -20.58 -27.03
CA ALA A 136 20.39 -19.84 -25.82
C ALA A 136 19.74 -18.45 -25.80
N THR A 137 19.77 -17.74 -26.92
CA THR A 137 19.15 -16.42 -27.06
C THR A 137 17.63 -16.51 -26.86
N LEU A 138 16.98 -17.50 -27.47
CA LEU A 138 15.55 -17.73 -27.33
C LEU A 138 15.17 -18.04 -25.88
N LYS A 139 15.98 -18.85 -25.19
CA LYS A 139 15.80 -19.15 -23.77
C LYS A 139 15.83 -17.87 -22.93
N THR A 140 16.85 -17.03 -23.13
CA THR A 140 16.95 -15.73 -22.43
C THR A 140 15.76 -14.83 -22.73
N LYS A 141 15.28 -14.77 -23.98
CA LYS A 141 14.06 -14.00 -24.32
C LYS A 141 12.81 -14.51 -23.60
N LYS A 142 12.66 -15.84 -23.46
CA LYS A 142 11.55 -16.44 -22.70
C LYS A 142 11.63 -16.13 -21.21
N GLU A 143 12.83 -16.17 -20.63
CA GLU A 143 13.05 -15.78 -19.23
C GLU A 143 12.70 -14.30 -19.01
N LEU A 144 13.12 -13.41 -19.93
CA LEU A 144 12.74 -11.99 -19.89
C LEU A 144 11.23 -11.78 -20.03
N LEU A 145 10.55 -12.58 -20.85
CA LEU A 145 9.09 -12.53 -21.00
C LEU A 145 8.38 -12.89 -19.70
N ALA A 146 8.83 -13.94 -19.00
CA ALA A 146 8.31 -14.30 -17.69
C ALA A 146 8.50 -13.18 -16.65
N GLN A 147 9.67 -12.51 -16.67
CA GLN A 147 9.91 -11.35 -15.80
C GLN A 147 8.99 -10.17 -16.13
N HIS A 148 8.69 -9.93 -17.41
CA HIS A 148 7.71 -8.90 -17.80
C HIS A 148 6.30 -9.26 -17.31
N ASP A 149 5.91 -10.54 -17.36
CA ASP A 149 4.63 -11.00 -16.81
C ASP A 149 4.52 -10.75 -15.31
N GLU A 150 5.55 -11.09 -14.55
CA GLU A 150 5.62 -10.82 -13.11
C GLU A 150 5.51 -9.32 -12.82
N ARG A 151 6.23 -8.48 -13.57
CA ARG A 151 6.16 -7.01 -13.42
C ARG A 151 4.79 -6.44 -13.72
N VAL A 152 4.16 -6.89 -14.80
CA VAL A 152 2.79 -6.47 -15.18
C VAL A 152 1.81 -6.83 -14.06
N ASN A 153 1.92 -8.02 -13.48
CA ASN A 153 1.06 -8.44 -12.39
C ASN A 153 1.33 -7.65 -11.11
N ALA A 154 2.60 -7.43 -10.75
CA ALA A 154 2.97 -6.62 -9.60
C ALA A 154 2.43 -5.18 -9.69
N VAL A 155 2.52 -4.54 -10.87
CA VAL A 155 1.96 -3.19 -11.08
C VAL A 155 0.44 -3.18 -10.99
N LYS A 156 -0.25 -4.22 -11.51
CA LYS A 156 -1.70 -4.37 -11.35
C LYS A 156 -2.11 -4.50 -9.89
N GLU A 157 -1.43 -5.35 -9.13
CA GLU A 157 -1.69 -5.54 -7.69
C GLU A 157 -1.47 -4.24 -6.91
N GLN A 158 -0.38 -3.52 -7.16
CA GLN A 158 -0.12 -2.22 -6.55
C GLN A 158 -1.23 -1.21 -6.86
N ARG A 159 -1.71 -1.21 -8.11
CA ARG A 159 -2.79 -0.33 -8.55
C ARG A 159 -4.13 -0.68 -7.87
N GLU A 160 -4.47 -1.95 -7.77
CA GLU A 160 -5.67 -2.42 -7.07
C GLU A 160 -5.61 -2.10 -5.58
N GLY A 161 -4.46 -2.32 -4.95
CA GLY A 161 -4.21 -1.92 -3.55
C GLY A 161 -4.37 -0.41 -3.34
N LEU A 162 -3.83 0.41 -4.24
CA LEU A 162 -3.99 1.87 -4.20
C LEU A 162 -5.46 2.28 -4.31
N LYS A 163 -6.23 1.66 -5.21
CA LYS A 163 -7.67 1.95 -5.37
C LYS A 163 -8.47 1.56 -4.13
N ALA A 164 -8.21 0.38 -3.57
CA ALA A 164 -8.87 -0.07 -2.34
C ALA A 164 -8.58 0.90 -1.18
N GLN A 165 -7.32 1.30 -0.99
CA GLN A 165 -6.93 2.29 0.02
C GLN A 165 -7.56 3.65 -0.24
N LYS A 166 -7.65 4.11 -1.50
CA LYS A 166 -8.31 5.36 -1.85
C LYS A 166 -9.78 5.35 -1.43
N VAL A 167 -10.52 4.28 -1.74
CA VAL A 167 -11.94 4.13 -1.38
C VAL A 167 -12.13 4.13 0.14
N ASP A 168 -11.30 3.39 0.88
CA ASP A 168 -11.33 3.37 2.35
C ASP A 168 -11.07 4.76 2.95
N LEU A 169 -10.01 5.44 2.49
CA LEU A 169 -9.68 6.79 2.94
C LEU A 169 -10.78 7.79 2.57
N GLN A 170 -11.42 7.65 1.41
CA GLN A 170 -12.54 8.49 1.02
C GLN A 170 -13.71 8.36 1.99
N ALA A 171 -14.13 7.12 2.30
CA ALA A 171 -15.21 6.85 3.23
C ALA A 171 -14.90 7.42 4.63
N ARG A 172 -13.65 7.30 5.11
CA ARG A 172 -13.22 7.89 6.38
C ARG A 172 -13.30 9.41 6.39
N VAL A 173 -12.85 10.06 5.31
CA VAL A 173 -12.91 11.52 5.18
C VAL A 173 -14.36 12.02 5.15
N GLU A 174 -15.24 11.34 4.41
CA GLU A 174 -16.68 11.64 4.39
C GLU A 174 -17.34 11.43 5.77
N GLY A 175 -16.93 10.41 6.51
CA GLY A 175 -17.34 10.18 7.89
C GLY A 175 -16.91 11.31 8.84
N LEU A 176 -15.66 11.77 8.73
CA LEU A 176 -15.15 12.90 9.52
C LEU A 176 -15.87 14.21 9.18
N GLU A 177 -16.17 14.46 7.90
CA GLU A 177 -16.99 15.60 7.48
C GLU A 177 -18.36 15.60 8.15
N THR A 178 -19.00 14.43 8.19
CA THR A 178 -20.32 14.27 8.81
C THR A 178 -20.27 14.52 10.31
N GLN A 179 -19.23 14.01 11.00
CA GLN A 179 -19.05 14.24 12.44
C GLN A 179 -18.82 15.72 12.75
N VAL A 180 -17.99 16.42 11.98
CA VAL A 180 -17.77 17.86 12.15
C VAL A 180 -19.04 18.65 11.86
N ALA A 181 -19.81 18.28 10.83
CA ALA A 181 -21.09 18.93 10.53
C ALA A 181 -22.10 18.74 11.66
N LEU A 182 -22.18 17.54 12.24
CA LEU A 182 -23.04 17.23 13.39
C LEU A 182 -22.62 18.04 14.63
N LEU A 183 -21.32 18.09 14.93
CA LEU A 183 -20.79 18.89 16.04
C LEU A 183 -21.13 20.38 15.86
N LYS A 184 -20.95 20.93 14.67
CA LYS A 184 -21.36 22.32 14.37
C LYS A 184 -22.86 22.54 14.54
N ALA A 185 -23.69 21.59 14.09
CA ALA A 185 -25.13 21.68 14.28
C ALA A 185 -25.51 21.62 15.78
N ALA A 186 -24.83 20.79 16.56
CA ALA A 186 -25.00 20.70 18.01
C ALA A 186 -24.53 21.98 18.73
N GLU A 187 -23.38 22.54 18.36
CA GLU A 187 -22.87 23.81 18.87
C GLU A 187 -23.79 24.98 18.52
N ALA A 188 -24.29 25.05 17.28
CA ALA A 188 -25.24 26.06 16.86
C ALA A 188 -26.56 25.96 17.65
N ARG A 189 -27.04 24.74 17.89
CA ARG A 189 -28.21 24.47 18.74
C ARG A 189 -27.94 24.82 20.21
N SER A 190 -26.73 24.56 20.71
CA SER A 190 -26.29 24.91 22.06
C SER A 190 -26.22 26.42 22.26
N ARG A 191 -25.61 27.17 21.32
CA ARG A 191 -25.53 28.64 21.36
C ARG A 191 -26.91 29.33 21.37
N HIS A 192 -27.94 28.69 20.83
CA HIS A 192 -29.32 29.18 20.86
C HIS A 192 -30.13 28.69 22.09
N ARG A 193 -29.53 27.83 22.94
CA ARG A 193 -30.15 27.27 24.16
C ARG A 193 -29.43 27.70 25.44
N ILE A 194 -28.52 28.69 25.40
CA ILE A 194 -27.95 29.31 26.61
C ILE A 194 -29.01 30.24 27.22
N ASP A 195 -30.06 29.64 27.77
CA ASP A 195 -31.00 30.23 28.72
C ASP A 195 -30.94 29.35 29.99
N ASP A 196 -30.26 29.88 31.03
CA ASP A 196 -30.21 29.53 32.46
C ASP A 196 -30.15 28.06 32.96
N THR A 197 -30.22 27.04 32.10
CA THR A 197 -30.25 25.62 32.48
C THR A 197 -28.99 24.85 32.08
N GLN A 198 -28.14 25.43 31.22
CA GLN A 198 -26.97 24.77 30.63
C GLN A 198 -25.70 24.77 31.50
N LEU A 199 -25.63 25.61 32.54
CA LEU A 199 -24.53 25.53 33.50
C LEU A 199 -24.57 24.22 34.29
N GLY A 200 -25.76 23.62 34.49
CA GLY A 200 -25.91 22.32 35.14
C GLY A 200 -25.59 21.12 34.24
N GLU A 201 -25.88 21.20 32.94
CA GLU A 201 -25.58 20.12 31.99
C GLU A 201 -24.11 20.09 31.57
N LEU A 202 -23.44 21.25 31.44
CA LEU A 202 -22.01 21.31 31.16
C LEU A 202 -21.17 20.69 32.28
N THR A 203 -21.57 20.89 33.54
CA THR A 203 -20.94 20.25 34.70
C THR A 203 -21.13 18.73 34.67
N ARG A 204 -22.32 18.23 34.32
CA ARG A 204 -22.56 16.77 34.15
C ARG A 204 -21.77 16.17 32.99
N VAL A 205 -21.64 16.89 31.89
CA VAL A 205 -20.85 16.42 30.73
C VAL A 205 -19.36 16.41 31.08
N LYS A 206 -18.87 17.41 31.83
CA LYS A 206 -17.50 17.43 32.34
C LYS A 206 -17.22 16.24 33.26
N GLU A 207 -18.11 15.97 34.22
CA GLU A 207 -18.02 14.78 35.09
C GLU A 207 -18.03 13.47 34.29
N LEU A 208 -18.81 13.39 33.22
CA LEU A 208 -18.86 12.20 32.36
C LEU A 208 -17.58 12.02 31.53
N VAL A 209 -17.01 13.11 31.00
CA VAL A 209 -15.74 13.09 30.27
C VAL A 209 -14.59 12.70 31.20
N ASP A 210 -14.51 13.28 32.40
CA ASP A 210 -13.51 12.92 33.40
C ASP A 210 -13.60 11.42 33.74
N SER A 211 -14.82 10.88 33.87
CA SER A 211 -15.04 9.44 34.11
C SER A 211 -14.66 8.52 32.94
N LEU A 212 -14.74 9.02 31.70
CA LEU A 212 -14.35 8.26 30.51
C LEU A 212 -12.84 8.29 30.30
N GLU A 213 -12.19 9.42 30.56
CA GLU A 213 -10.73 9.53 30.56
C GLU A 213 -10.12 8.58 31.61
N GLU A 214 -10.67 8.56 32.84
CA GLU A 214 -10.25 7.62 33.89
C GLU A 214 -10.41 6.14 33.48
N ARG A 215 -11.51 5.80 32.78
CA ARG A 215 -11.73 4.44 32.27
C ARG A 215 -10.79 4.07 31.13
N ILE A 216 -10.49 5.00 30.23
CA ILE A 216 -9.56 4.79 29.13
C ILE A 216 -8.15 4.60 29.69
N GLU A 217 -7.73 5.46 30.61
CA GLU A 217 -6.43 5.36 31.29
C GLU A 217 -6.30 4.02 32.02
N LYS A 218 -7.32 3.64 32.83
CA LYS A 218 -7.35 2.31 33.48
C LYS A 218 -7.24 1.17 32.47
N SER A 219 -7.95 1.24 31.34
CA SER A 219 -7.87 0.19 30.31
C SER A 219 -6.51 0.13 29.63
N MET A 220 -5.87 1.29 29.43
CA MET A 220 -4.54 1.40 28.83
C MET A 220 -3.46 0.90 29.79
N THR A 221 -3.57 1.23 31.08
CA THR A 221 -2.72 0.70 32.15
C THR A 221 -2.92 -0.80 32.31
N GLU A 222 -4.16 -1.32 32.25
CA GLU A 222 -4.41 -2.78 32.26
C GLU A 222 -3.80 -3.48 31.04
N LEU A 223 -3.86 -2.88 29.85
CA LEU A 223 -3.21 -3.42 28.65
C LEU A 223 -1.68 -3.37 28.76
N GLN A 224 -1.10 -2.30 29.28
CA GLN A 224 0.34 -2.19 29.54
C GLN A 224 0.81 -3.20 30.58
N LEU A 225 0.10 -3.37 31.70
CA LEU A 225 0.41 -4.41 32.68
C LEU A 225 0.27 -5.81 32.07
N ARG A 226 -0.72 -6.04 31.20
CA ARG A 226 -0.87 -7.32 30.47
C ARG A 226 0.26 -7.54 29.46
N GLU A 227 0.75 -6.50 28.80
CA GLU A 227 1.89 -6.55 27.89
C GLU A 227 3.20 -6.79 28.64
N ASP A 228 3.41 -6.15 29.79
CA ASP A 228 4.57 -6.36 30.66
C ASP A 228 4.58 -7.76 31.29
N ILE A 229 3.40 -8.28 31.68
CA ILE A 229 3.24 -9.68 32.11
C ILE A 229 3.54 -10.65 30.95
N LYS A 230 3.14 -10.31 29.72
CA LYS A 230 3.38 -11.13 28.52
C LYS A 230 4.83 -11.05 28.02
N ALA A 231 5.54 -9.95 28.26
CA ALA A 231 6.96 -9.79 27.99
C ALA A 231 7.84 -10.52 29.01
N SER A 232 7.33 -10.79 30.22
CA SER A 232 8.07 -11.45 31.31
C SER A 232 7.72 -12.92 31.56
N ALA A 233 6.85 -13.55 30.77
CA ALA A 233 6.45 -14.95 30.98
C ALA A 233 6.88 -15.88 29.82
N PRO A 234 7.51 -17.04 30.09
CA PRO A 234 7.93 -17.98 29.06
C PRO A 234 6.73 -18.69 28.42
N THR A 235 6.90 -19.03 27.14
CA THR A 235 5.94 -19.71 26.27
C THR A 235 5.34 -20.99 26.89
N ALA A 236 4.04 -20.98 27.15
CA ALA A 236 3.21 -22.19 27.28
C ALA A 236 1.81 -21.94 26.74
N SER A 237 1.39 -22.75 25.76
CA SER A 237 0.11 -22.71 25.05
C SER A 237 -1.10 -23.02 25.96
N PRO A 238 -2.29 -22.43 25.74
CA PRO A 238 -3.48 -22.74 26.53
C PRO A 238 -4.20 -24.00 26.01
N SER A 239 -4.39 -24.99 26.88
CA SER A 239 -5.32 -26.12 26.68
C SER A 239 -6.74 -25.72 27.08
N TRP A 240 -7.72 -25.90 26.21
CA TRP A 240 -9.13 -25.77 26.53
C TRP A 240 -9.72 -27.15 26.85
N SER A 241 -10.44 -27.26 27.97
CA SER A 241 -11.48 -28.28 28.15
C SER A 241 -12.48 -27.81 29.21
N ILE A 242 -13.68 -27.40 28.79
CA ILE A 242 -14.86 -27.36 29.66
C ILE A 242 -15.95 -28.19 28.97
N SER A 243 -16.49 -29.14 29.73
CA SER A 243 -17.44 -30.17 29.35
C SER A 243 -18.76 -29.59 28.85
N SER A 244 -19.14 -29.92 27.62
CA SER A 244 -20.36 -29.46 26.93
C SER A 244 -21.63 -30.24 27.26
N GLY A 245 -21.62 -31.12 28.28
CA GLY A 245 -22.75 -32.01 28.57
C GLY A 245 -23.90 -31.40 29.39
N SER A 246 -23.66 -30.35 30.18
CA SER A 246 -24.61 -29.92 31.22
C SER A 246 -25.42 -28.66 30.89
N LEU A 247 -24.93 -27.79 30.00
CA LEU A 247 -25.54 -26.47 29.81
C LEU A 247 -26.77 -26.51 28.88
N ALA A 248 -26.77 -27.40 27.88
CA ALA A 248 -27.90 -27.54 26.96
C ALA A 248 -29.15 -28.13 27.64
N GLN A 249 -28.94 -29.05 28.59
CA GLN A 249 -30.00 -29.70 29.35
C GLN A 249 -30.67 -28.75 30.37
N GLU A 250 -29.89 -27.79 30.90
CA GLU A 250 -30.34 -26.77 31.84
C GLU A 250 -31.18 -25.67 31.13
N ILE A 251 -30.82 -25.34 29.89
CA ILE A 251 -31.54 -24.35 29.06
C ILE A 251 -32.90 -24.88 28.58
N ASP A 252 -32.98 -26.14 28.14
CA ASP A 252 -34.26 -26.75 27.71
C ASP A 252 -35.26 -26.91 28.86
N SER A 253 -34.78 -27.22 30.07
CA SER A 253 -35.64 -27.29 31.26
C SER A 253 -36.21 -25.94 31.69
N TYR A 254 -35.46 -24.85 31.46
CA TYR A 254 -35.90 -23.50 31.82
C TYR A 254 -36.87 -22.91 30.78
N LEU A 255 -36.67 -23.20 29.50
CA LEU A 255 -37.55 -22.73 28.42
C LEU A 255 -38.86 -23.52 28.32
N GLY A 256 -38.87 -24.80 28.70
CA GLY A 256 -40.08 -25.65 28.71
C GLY A 256 -41.08 -25.35 29.83
N ALA A 257 -40.68 -24.63 30.88
CA ALA A 257 -41.54 -24.31 32.02
C ALA A 257 -42.37 -23.02 31.88
N SER A 258 -42.14 -22.20 30.83
CA SER A 258 -42.85 -20.91 30.64
C SER A 258 -43.88 -20.88 29.50
N ALA A 259 -44.11 -22.01 28.81
CA ALA A 259 -45.08 -22.11 27.72
C ALA A 259 -46.18 -23.13 28.04
N GLY A 260 -47.12 -22.76 28.91
CA GLY A 260 -48.32 -23.58 29.13
C GLY A 260 -49.19 -23.12 30.28
N HIS A 261 -49.90 -22.00 30.12
CA HIS A 261 -51.22 -21.71 30.73
C HIS A 261 -51.71 -20.33 30.24
N VAL A 262 -52.31 -20.23 29.05
CA VAL A 262 -53.48 -19.38 28.73
C VAL A 262 -54.06 -19.83 27.38
N ALA A 263 -55.05 -20.71 27.38
CA ALA A 263 -56.16 -20.76 26.42
C ALA A 263 -57.21 -21.78 26.91
N VAL A 264 -58.48 -21.53 26.54
CA VAL A 264 -59.74 -22.21 26.96
C VAL A 264 -60.33 -21.53 28.22
N GLU A 265 -61.50 -20.89 28.21
CA GLU A 265 -62.78 -21.29 27.61
C GLU A 265 -63.78 -20.11 27.52
N LYS A 266 -64.62 -20.12 26.47
CA LYS A 266 -65.97 -19.55 26.31
C LYS A 266 -66.24 -18.05 26.50
#